data_AF-A0A2T9YUR3-F1
#
_entry.id   AF-A0A2T9YUR3-F1
#
_cell.length_a   1.000
_cell.length_b   1.000
_cell.length_c   1.000
_cell.angle_alpha   90.00
_cell.angle_beta   90.00
_cell.angle_gamma   90.00
#
_symmetry.space_group_name_H-M   'P 1'
#
loop_
_entity.id
_entity.type
_entity.pdbx_description
1 polymer ?
#
loop_
_entity_poly.entity_id
_entity_poly.type
_entity_poly.pdbx_seq_one_letter_code
_entity_poly.pdbx_strand_id
1 'polypeptide(L)'
;MKKNKAINKTEKDQANSYYKQVQELEYAIEGKLGQFKEYTEQNMTSTWDSEVNTLEKEINDLLVQLEASLSKVDELILSESLHSSLQMRQIERYKNNLNEYRVAFKKQKTSIKNSQRRRTLLQGASLSKSSTLQEDKLMQEREGIESSSTQASVLIEQAYSTRVNLREQHSSLLGSNSRILNVTQIIPNMNLLLRKIRNKKRRDKNKENKKVK
;
A
#
# COMPACT_ATOMS: atom_id res chain seq x y z
N MET A 1 22.23 -29.34 17.05
CA MET A 1 22.13 -28.54 15.81
C MET A 1 20.93 -28.84 14.90
N LYS A 2 20.34 -30.05 14.89
CA LYS A 2 19.19 -30.37 14.00
C LYS A 2 17.83 -29.79 14.45
N LYS A 3 17.61 -29.56 15.76
CA LYS A 3 16.34 -28.99 16.29
C LYS A 3 16.10 -27.52 15.89
N ASN A 4 17.10 -26.63 15.95
CA ASN A 4 16.96 -25.22 15.53
C ASN A 4 16.61 -25.03 14.05
N LYS A 5 16.97 -25.99 13.19
CA LYS A 5 16.70 -25.92 11.75
C LYS A 5 15.29 -26.37 11.38
N ALA A 6 14.67 -27.20 12.21
CA ALA A 6 13.28 -27.65 12.06
C ALA A 6 12.30 -26.58 12.56
N ILE A 7 12.63 -25.93 13.68
CA ILE A 7 11.87 -24.82 14.28
C ILE A 7 11.78 -23.63 13.29
N ASN A 8 12.90 -23.22 12.70
CA ASN A 8 12.98 -22.21 11.64
C ASN A 8 12.21 -22.56 10.34
N LYS A 9 11.87 -23.84 10.12
CA LYS A 9 11.15 -24.28 8.91
C LYS A 9 9.63 -24.17 9.13
N THR A 10 9.15 -24.66 10.27
CA THR A 10 7.73 -24.53 10.66
C THR A 10 7.31 -23.07 10.86
N GLU A 11 8.20 -22.22 11.37
CA GLU A 11 7.92 -20.79 11.60
C GLU A 11 7.94 -19.99 10.29
N LYS A 12 8.84 -20.31 9.34
CA LYS A 12 8.77 -19.79 7.95
C LYS A 12 7.51 -20.22 7.21
N ASP A 13 7.06 -21.45 7.44
CA ASP A 13 5.82 -21.95 6.85
C ASP A 13 4.60 -21.22 7.44
N GLN A 14 4.65 -20.82 8.73
CA GLN A 14 3.64 -19.96 9.37
C GLN A 14 3.66 -18.53 8.80
N ALA A 15 4.84 -17.90 8.65
CA ALA A 15 4.96 -16.58 8.04
C ALA A 15 4.43 -16.57 6.59
N ASN A 16 4.72 -17.62 5.81
CA ASN A 16 4.18 -17.79 4.46
C ASN A 16 2.65 -17.98 4.44
N SER A 17 2.08 -18.64 5.46
CA SER A 17 0.63 -18.75 5.63
C SER A 17 0.01 -17.37 5.88
N TYR A 18 0.60 -16.55 6.75
CA TYR A 18 0.14 -15.18 6.99
C TYR A 18 0.28 -14.29 5.75
N TYR A 19 1.35 -14.43 4.97
CA TYR A 19 1.48 -13.71 3.70
C TYR A 19 0.39 -14.06 2.68
N LYS A 20 -0.01 -15.34 2.61
CA LYS A 20 -1.15 -15.76 1.78
C LYS A 20 -2.47 -15.17 2.29
N GLN A 21 -2.70 -15.17 3.60
CA GLN A 21 -3.90 -14.55 4.18
C GLN A 21 -3.96 -13.05 3.89
N VAL A 22 -2.84 -12.34 3.97
CA VAL A 22 -2.76 -10.92 3.60
C VAL A 22 -3.10 -10.73 2.12
N GLN A 23 -2.59 -11.58 1.22
CA GLN A 23 -2.92 -11.49 -0.21
C GLN A 23 -4.40 -11.76 -0.51
N GLU A 24 -5.01 -12.74 0.16
CA GLU A 24 -6.45 -13.01 0.01
C GLU A 24 -7.29 -11.82 0.49
N LEU A 25 -6.90 -11.20 1.61
CA LEU A 25 -7.55 -10.00 2.13
C LEU A 25 -7.36 -8.79 1.19
N GLU A 26 -6.17 -8.61 0.60
CA GLU A 26 -5.93 -7.57 -0.41
C GLU A 26 -6.87 -7.74 -1.61
N TYR A 27 -6.99 -8.97 -2.13
CA TYR A 27 -7.87 -9.25 -3.27
C TYR A 27 -9.35 -9.01 -2.94
N ALA A 28 -9.78 -9.40 -1.74
CA ALA A 28 -11.14 -9.14 -1.26
C ALA A 28 -11.41 -7.63 -1.13
N ILE A 29 -10.46 -6.86 -0.61
CA ILE A 29 -10.55 -5.40 -0.49
C ILE A 29 -10.62 -4.76 -1.87
N GLU A 30 -9.75 -5.12 -2.82
CA GLU A 30 -9.78 -4.61 -4.19
C GLU A 30 -11.12 -4.88 -4.88
N GLY A 31 -11.66 -6.10 -4.74
CA GLY A 31 -12.96 -6.46 -5.28
C GLY A 31 -14.09 -5.62 -4.70
N LYS A 32 -14.10 -5.41 -3.38
CA LYS A 32 -15.11 -4.60 -2.68
C LYS A 32 -14.98 -3.11 -2.99
N LEU A 33 -13.75 -2.59 -3.11
CA LEU A 33 -13.48 -1.21 -3.54
C LEU A 33 -13.92 -0.99 -5.00
N GLY A 34 -13.75 -2.00 -5.86
CA GLY A 34 -14.25 -1.99 -7.23
C GLY A 34 -15.78 -1.89 -7.29
N GLN A 35 -16.47 -2.73 -6.53
CA GLN A 35 -17.94 -2.66 -6.38
C GLN A 35 -18.37 -1.29 -5.84
N PHE A 36 -17.71 -0.82 -4.79
CA PHE A 36 -18.00 0.49 -4.20
C PHE A 36 -17.83 1.64 -5.21
N LYS A 37 -16.83 1.56 -6.09
CA LYS A 37 -16.64 2.50 -7.19
C LYS A 37 -17.74 2.42 -8.25
N GLU A 38 -18.12 1.23 -8.65
CA GLU A 38 -19.21 1.03 -9.61
C GLU A 38 -20.55 1.59 -9.07
N TYR A 39 -20.82 1.41 -7.77
CA TYR A 39 -21.96 2.02 -7.09
C TYR A 39 -21.91 3.55 -7.04
N THR A 40 -20.72 4.17 -7.08
CA THR A 40 -20.64 5.64 -7.20
C THR A 40 -20.91 6.16 -8.61
N GLU A 41 -20.70 5.33 -9.63
CA GLU A 41 -20.87 5.70 -11.04
C GLU A 41 -22.30 5.41 -11.53
N GLN A 42 -22.99 4.42 -10.94
CA GLN A 42 -24.39 4.12 -11.25
C GLN A 42 -25.37 5.02 -10.49
N ASN A 43 -26.45 5.43 -11.17
CA ASN A 43 -27.45 6.36 -10.67
C ASN A 43 -28.09 5.87 -9.36
N MET A 44 -27.87 6.63 -8.27
CA MET A 44 -28.31 6.30 -6.91
C MET A 44 -29.82 6.07 -6.81
N THR A 45 -30.27 4.93 -6.33
CA THR A 45 -31.68 4.67 -5.96
C THR A 45 -31.90 4.96 -4.47
N SER A 46 -33.12 4.85 -3.93
CA SER A 46 -33.39 5.05 -2.48
C SER A 46 -32.83 3.92 -1.59
N THR A 47 -32.56 2.74 -2.17
CA THR A 47 -31.90 1.60 -1.50
C THR A 47 -30.39 1.77 -1.37
N TRP A 48 -29.81 2.69 -2.15
CA TRP A 48 -28.39 2.92 -2.27
C TRP A 48 -27.72 3.33 -0.95
N ASP A 49 -28.37 4.17 -0.14
CA ASP A 49 -27.81 4.63 1.14
C ASP A 49 -27.63 3.48 2.14
N SER A 50 -28.50 2.47 2.12
CA SER A 50 -28.37 1.30 3.01
C SER A 50 -27.24 0.38 2.56
N GLU A 51 -27.19 0.08 1.26
CA GLU A 51 -26.17 -0.82 0.67
C GLU A 51 -24.76 -0.22 0.72
N VAL A 52 -24.64 1.09 0.50
CA VAL A 52 -23.38 1.82 0.67
C VAL A 52 -22.92 1.80 2.11
N ASN A 53 -23.81 2.01 3.07
CA ASN A 53 -23.43 1.95 4.49
C ASN A 53 -23.02 0.55 4.94
N THR A 54 -23.64 -0.51 4.42
CA THR A 54 -23.21 -1.89 4.70
C THR A 54 -21.86 -2.19 4.06
N LEU A 55 -21.64 -1.77 2.82
CA LEU A 55 -20.35 -1.93 2.13
C LEU A 55 -19.24 -1.11 2.81
N GLU A 56 -19.54 0.09 3.29
CA GLU A 56 -18.59 0.90 4.06
C GLU A 56 -18.17 0.19 5.36
N LYS A 57 -19.10 -0.45 6.07
CA LYS A 57 -18.78 -1.23 7.27
C LYS A 57 -17.92 -2.44 6.93
N GLU A 58 -18.30 -3.22 5.91
CA GLU A 58 -17.52 -4.38 5.46
C GLU A 58 -16.09 -3.99 5.03
N ILE A 59 -15.91 -2.89 4.29
CA ILE A 59 -14.57 -2.42 3.89
C ILE A 59 -13.76 -1.98 5.10
N ASN A 60 -14.37 -1.30 6.08
CA ASN A 60 -13.67 -0.92 7.32
C ASN A 60 -13.27 -2.16 8.13
N ASP A 61 -14.15 -3.14 8.27
CA ASP A 61 -13.86 -4.37 9.01
C ASP A 61 -12.72 -5.16 8.36
N LEU A 62 -12.69 -5.23 7.02
CA LEU A 62 -11.60 -5.85 6.27
C LEU A 62 -10.27 -5.09 6.43
N LEU A 63 -10.30 -3.75 6.41
CA LEU A 63 -9.09 -2.93 6.64
C LEU A 63 -8.53 -3.13 8.06
N VAL A 64 -9.39 -3.24 9.07
CA VAL A 64 -9.00 -3.52 10.46
C VAL A 64 -8.40 -4.93 10.58
N GLN A 65 -9.01 -5.92 9.92
CA GLN A 65 -8.47 -7.29 9.90
C GLN A 65 -7.11 -7.38 9.20
N LEU A 66 -6.91 -6.62 8.11
CA LEU A 66 -5.62 -6.55 7.41
C LEU A 66 -4.55 -5.90 8.28
N GLU A 67 -4.87 -4.79 8.97
CA GLU A 67 -3.95 -4.14 9.91
C GLU A 67 -3.57 -5.04 11.09
N ALA A 68 -4.53 -5.78 11.66
CA ALA A 68 -4.27 -6.72 12.73
C ALA A 68 -3.38 -7.88 12.28
N SER A 69 -3.60 -8.39 11.06
CA SER A 69 -2.77 -9.46 10.46
C SER A 69 -1.37 -8.95 10.14
N LEU A 70 -1.25 -7.73 9.62
CA LEU A 70 0.03 -7.09 9.32
C LEU A 70 0.84 -6.81 10.58
N SER A 71 0.18 -6.40 11.67
CA SER A 71 0.82 -6.19 12.98
C SER A 71 1.41 -7.49 13.54
N LYS A 72 0.70 -8.62 13.41
CA LYS A 72 1.21 -9.95 13.79
C LYS A 72 2.42 -10.37 12.96
N VAL A 73 2.41 -10.09 11.66
CA VAL A 73 3.56 -10.35 10.77
C VAL A 73 4.76 -9.48 11.15
N ASP A 74 4.53 -8.22 11.53
CA ASP A 74 5.58 -7.30 12.00
C ASP A 74 6.19 -7.79 13.33
N GLU A 75 5.37 -8.25 14.28
CA GLU A 75 5.81 -8.81 15.57
C GLU A 75 6.62 -10.10 15.42
N LEU A 76 6.19 -11.00 14.52
CA LEU A 76 6.93 -12.21 14.18
C LEU A 76 8.30 -11.88 13.58
N ILE A 77 8.40 -10.83 12.77
CA ILE A 77 9.67 -10.45 12.10
C ILE A 77 10.59 -9.65 13.02
N LEU A 78 10.06 -8.99 14.04
CA LEU A 78 10.86 -8.36 15.10
C LEU A 78 11.40 -9.38 16.11
N SER A 79 10.64 -10.44 16.41
CA SER A 79 11.04 -11.51 17.34
C SER A 79 12.00 -12.51 16.70
N GLU A 80 11.82 -12.82 15.43
CA GLU A 80 12.67 -13.71 14.65
C GLU A 80 13.74 -12.85 13.95
N SER A 81 15.02 -12.91 14.35
CA SER A 81 16.14 -12.20 13.67
C SER A 81 16.40 -12.65 12.21
N LEU A 82 15.37 -13.16 11.53
CA LEU A 82 15.29 -13.45 10.10
C LEU A 82 15.18 -12.14 9.32
N HIS A 83 16.31 -11.41 9.26
CA HIS A 83 16.49 -10.23 8.41
C HIS A 83 16.65 -10.61 6.93
N SER A 84 15.73 -11.40 6.36
CA SER A 84 15.67 -11.52 4.91
C SER A 84 15.21 -10.18 4.35
N SER A 85 16.12 -9.46 3.68
CA SER A 85 15.81 -8.18 3.02
C SER A 85 14.58 -8.23 2.11
N LEU A 86 14.22 -9.41 1.59
CA LEU A 86 13.01 -9.63 0.81
C LEU A 86 11.74 -9.60 1.65
N GLN A 87 11.73 -10.21 2.84
CA GLN A 87 10.56 -10.23 3.75
C GLN A 87 10.26 -8.83 4.29
N MET A 88 11.30 -8.06 4.62
CA MET A 88 11.17 -6.67 5.06
C MET A 88 10.55 -5.78 3.96
N ARG A 89 11.04 -5.90 2.71
CA ARG A 89 10.46 -5.19 1.56
C ARG A 89 9.01 -5.58 1.30
N GLN A 90 8.67 -6.85 1.50
CA GLN A 90 7.31 -7.34 1.29
C GLN A 90 6.33 -6.74 2.32
N ILE A 91 6.74 -6.61 3.58
CA ILE A 91 5.93 -5.91 4.61
C ILE A 91 5.79 -4.43 4.28
N GLU A 92 6.88 -3.75 3.92
CA GLU A 92 6.82 -2.34 3.52
C GLU A 92 5.82 -2.14 2.38
N ARG A 93 5.80 -3.05 1.39
CA ARG A 93 4.79 -3.06 0.34
C ARG A 93 3.37 -3.23 0.90
N TYR A 94 3.13 -4.18 1.81
CA TYR A 94 1.80 -4.35 2.41
C TYR A 94 1.35 -3.14 3.24
N LYS A 95 2.28 -2.48 3.96
CA LYS A 95 2.02 -1.22 4.68
C LYS A 95 1.64 -0.10 3.71
N ASN A 96 2.34 0.01 2.58
CA ASN A 96 2.02 0.98 1.54
C ASN A 96 0.66 0.71 0.90
N ASN A 97 0.36 -0.55 0.54
CA ASN A 97 -0.93 -0.96 -0.01
C ASN A 97 -2.09 -0.66 0.97
N LEU A 98 -1.94 -0.96 2.26
CA LEU A 98 -2.93 -0.61 3.29
C LEU A 98 -3.21 0.90 3.29
N ASN A 99 -2.16 1.71 3.24
CA ASN A 99 -2.30 3.16 3.23
C ASN A 99 -2.99 3.65 1.93
N GLU A 100 -2.63 3.09 0.78
CA GLU A 100 -3.29 3.37 -0.49
C GLU A 100 -4.79 3.03 -0.45
N TYR A 101 -5.16 1.87 0.09
CA TYR A 101 -6.57 1.49 0.25
C TYR A 101 -7.33 2.43 1.19
N ARG A 102 -6.71 2.87 2.30
CA ARG A 102 -7.31 3.86 3.21
C ARG A 102 -7.58 5.19 2.52
N VAL A 103 -6.61 5.69 1.76
CA VAL A 103 -6.74 6.94 1.01
C VAL A 103 -7.81 6.80 -0.08
N ALA A 104 -7.80 5.69 -0.83
CA ALA A 104 -8.79 5.40 -1.86
C ALA A 104 -10.21 5.33 -1.27
N PHE A 105 -10.39 4.62 -0.15
CA PHE A 105 -11.66 4.53 0.56
C PHE A 105 -12.16 5.89 1.04
N LYS A 106 -11.29 6.69 1.68
CA LYS A 106 -11.63 8.06 2.11
C LYS A 106 -12.07 8.93 0.93
N LYS A 107 -11.36 8.88 -0.19
CA LYS A 107 -11.71 9.59 -1.41
C LYS A 107 -13.08 9.15 -1.94
N GLN A 108 -13.33 7.84 -2.01
CA GLN A 108 -14.60 7.29 -2.49
C GLN A 108 -15.78 7.74 -1.61
N LYS A 109 -15.60 7.70 -0.28
CA LYS A 109 -16.58 8.21 0.70
C LYS A 109 -16.88 9.70 0.52
N THR A 110 -15.86 10.54 0.29
CA THR A 110 -16.09 11.96 0.00
C THR A 110 -16.83 12.18 -1.33
N SER A 111 -16.55 11.36 -2.35
CA SER A 111 -17.23 11.39 -3.65
C SER A 111 -18.72 11.08 -3.49
N ILE A 112 -19.04 10.04 -2.71
CA ILE A 112 -20.41 9.65 -2.34
C ILE A 112 -21.15 10.79 -1.64
N LYS A 113 -20.56 11.35 -0.59
CA LYS A 113 -21.18 12.45 0.16
C LYS A 113 -21.43 13.68 -0.72
N ASN A 114 -20.51 13.97 -1.63
CA ASN A 114 -20.67 15.07 -2.59
C ASN A 114 -21.79 14.81 -3.60
N SER A 115 -21.93 13.57 -4.06
CA SER A 115 -23.00 13.18 -4.97
C SER A 115 -24.38 13.19 -4.29
N GLN A 116 -24.47 12.71 -3.04
CA GLN A 116 -25.66 12.84 -2.19
C GLN A 116 -26.06 14.31 -2.02
N ARG A 117 -25.12 15.17 -1.63
CA ARG A 117 -25.37 16.62 -1.48
C ARG A 117 -25.85 17.26 -2.77
N ARG A 118 -25.22 16.92 -3.90
CA ARG A 118 -25.63 17.39 -5.23
C ARG A 118 -27.08 16.99 -5.52
N ARG A 119 -27.49 15.76 -5.18
CA ARG A 119 -28.89 15.34 -5.31
C ARG A 119 -29.83 16.15 -4.42
N THR A 120 -29.53 16.31 -3.14
CA THR A 120 -30.37 17.09 -2.22
C THR A 120 -30.54 18.53 -2.72
N LEU A 121 -29.46 19.13 -3.23
CA LEU A 121 -29.48 20.44 -3.89
C LEU A 121 -30.36 20.47 -5.14
N LEU A 122 -30.23 19.48 -6.04
CA LEU A 122 -31.03 19.40 -7.27
C LEU A 122 -32.52 19.14 -7.00
N GLN A 123 -32.83 18.35 -5.97
CA GLN A 123 -34.20 18.13 -5.51
C GLN A 123 -34.80 19.39 -4.89
N GLY A 124 -34.01 20.15 -4.12
CA GLY A 124 -34.41 21.46 -3.61
C GLY A 124 -34.62 22.51 -4.71
N ALA A 125 -33.83 22.46 -5.79
CA ALA A 125 -33.94 23.40 -6.91
C ALA A 125 -35.31 23.33 -7.63
N SER A 126 -35.94 22.15 -7.74
CA SER A 126 -37.27 22.02 -8.34
C SER A 126 -38.40 22.57 -7.47
N LEU A 127 -38.16 22.82 -6.19
CA LEU A 127 -39.13 23.35 -5.22
C LEU A 127 -39.08 24.87 -5.09
N SER A 128 -38.06 25.54 -5.65
CA SER A 128 -37.65 26.93 -5.38
C SER A 128 -38.56 28.08 -5.89
N LYS A 129 -39.86 27.85 -6.12
CA LYS A 129 -40.77 28.92 -6.58
C LYS A 129 -41.37 29.79 -5.44
N SER A 130 -40.99 29.54 -4.18
CA SER A 130 -41.46 30.29 -3.00
C SER A 130 -40.35 31.15 -2.39
N SER A 131 -40.63 32.42 -2.08
CA SER A 131 -39.67 33.43 -1.58
C SER A 131 -39.00 33.07 -0.25
N THR A 132 -39.57 32.16 0.53
CA THR A 132 -38.96 31.61 1.76
C THR A 132 -37.77 30.68 1.48
N LEU A 133 -37.71 30.07 0.29
CA LEU A 133 -36.66 29.12 -0.10
C LEU A 133 -35.34 29.78 -0.52
N GLN A 134 -35.32 31.10 -0.72
CA GLN A 134 -34.12 31.81 -1.12
C GLN A 134 -33.13 31.95 0.04
N GLU A 135 -33.62 32.10 1.27
CA GLU A 135 -32.79 32.11 2.47
C GLU A 135 -32.25 30.71 2.80
N ASP A 136 -33.09 29.67 2.69
CA ASP A 136 -32.66 28.27 2.81
C ASP A 136 -31.59 27.91 1.76
N LYS A 137 -31.75 28.39 0.52
CA LYS A 137 -30.77 28.20 -0.54
C LYS A 137 -29.44 28.88 -0.24
N LEU A 138 -29.45 30.09 0.31
CA LEU A 138 -28.25 30.80 0.73
C LEU A 138 -27.57 30.10 1.93
N MET A 139 -28.34 29.57 2.87
CA MET A 139 -27.80 28.75 3.96
C MET A 139 -27.17 27.45 3.42
N GLN A 140 -27.83 26.77 2.48
CA GLN A 140 -27.31 25.56 1.86
C GLN A 140 -26.06 25.83 1.00
N GLU A 141 -25.99 26.99 0.35
CA GLU A 141 -24.81 27.43 -0.40
C GLU A 141 -23.65 27.73 0.54
N ARG A 142 -23.92 28.33 1.71
CA ARG A 142 -22.91 28.53 2.77
C ARG A 142 -22.38 27.19 3.31
N GLU A 143 -23.25 26.22 3.57
CA GLU A 143 -22.83 24.85 3.93
C GLU A 143 -22.01 24.18 2.81
N GLY A 144 -22.37 24.43 1.56
CA GLY A 144 -21.62 24.00 0.38
C GLY A 144 -20.20 24.58 0.37
N ILE A 145 -20.06 25.89 0.57
CA ILE A 145 -18.78 26.61 0.64
C ILE A 145 -17.93 26.10 1.80
N GLU A 146 -18.50 25.96 2.99
CA GLU A 146 -17.79 25.43 4.15
C GLU A 146 -17.31 24.00 3.90
N SER A 147 -18.15 23.17 3.28
CA SER A 147 -17.73 21.83 2.88
C SER A 147 -16.65 21.84 1.79
N SER A 148 -16.69 22.75 0.82
CA SER A 148 -15.65 22.87 -0.19
C SER A 148 -14.33 23.34 0.42
N SER A 149 -14.39 24.25 1.40
CA SER A 149 -13.22 24.74 2.15
C SER A 149 -12.56 23.63 2.97
N THR A 150 -13.36 22.83 3.68
CA THR A 150 -12.85 21.66 4.43
C THR A 150 -12.26 20.61 3.50
N GLN A 151 -12.88 20.35 2.34
CA GLN A 151 -12.32 19.44 1.33
C GLN A 151 -11.01 19.96 0.72
N ALA A 152 -10.93 21.25 0.42
CA ALA A 152 -9.71 21.88 -0.05
C ALA A 152 -8.58 21.74 0.98
N SER A 153 -8.90 21.91 2.27
CA SER A 153 -7.93 21.71 3.36
C SER A 153 -7.41 20.28 3.42
N VAL A 154 -8.28 19.27 3.27
CA VAL A 154 -7.89 17.85 3.19
C VAL A 154 -7.01 17.57 1.96
N LEU A 155 -7.33 18.17 0.81
CA LEU A 155 -6.51 18.04 -0.40
C LEU A 155 -5.13 18.68 -0.23
N ILE A 156 -5.04 19.83 0.44
CA ILE A 156 -3.77 20.47 0.78
C ILE A 156 -2.94 19.56 1.71
N GLU A 157 -3.55 19.02 2.76
CA GLU A 157 -2.89 18.08 3.68
C GLU A 157 -2.38 16.83 2.94
N GLN A 158 -3.20 16.26 2.06
CA GLN A 158 -2.81 15.12 1.23
C GLN A 158 -1.67 15.47 0.26
N ALA A 159 -1.66 16.67 -0.30
CA ALA A 159 -0.58 17.14 -1.17
C ALA A 159 0.73 17.30 -0.38
N TYR A 160 0.67 17.82 0.86
CA TYR A 160 1.83 17.88 1.74
C TYR A 160 2.36 16.50 2.10
N SER A 161 1.48 15.55 2.46
CA SER A 161 1.86 14.16 2.73
C SER A 161 2.52 13.51 1.51
N THR A 162 1.94 13.67 0.31
CA THR A 162 2.53 13.19 -0.95
C THR A 162 3.90 13.80 -1.21
N ARG A 163 4.08 15.11 -0.96
CA ARG A 163 5.38 15.79 -1.12
C ARG A 163 6.44 15.21 -0.18
N VAL A 164 6.08 14.92 1.07
CA VAL A 164 6.98 14.29 2.04
C VAL A 164 7.36 12.88 1.59
N ASN A 165 6.37 12.06 1.20
CA ASN A 165 6.60 10.71 0.70
C ASN A 165 7.51 10.69 -0.55
N LEU A 166 7.30 11.59 -1.51
CA LEU A 166 8.17 11.72 -2.68
C LEU A 166 9.60 12.11 -2.31
N ARG A 167 9.77 12.97 -1.29
CA ARG A 167 11.10 13.34 -0.76
C ARG A 167 11.80 12.15 -0.09
N GLU A 168 11.07 11.34 0.68
CA GLU A 168 11.59 10.12 1.30
C GLU A 168 11.97 9.07 0.23
N GLN A 169 11.12 8.88 -0.78
CA GLN A 169 11.42 8.02 -1.93
C GLN A 169 12.66 8.49 -2.69
N HIS A 170 12.80 9.79 -2.93
CA HIS A 170 14.00 10.36 -3.55
C HIS A 170 15.27 10.08 -2.72
N SER A 171 15.21 10.22 -1.39
CA SER A 171 16.31 9.88 -0.50
C SER A 171 16.68 8.39 -0.59
N SER A 172 15.68 7.51 -0.66
CA SER A 172 15.87 6.06 -0.83
C SER A 172 16.50 5.72 -2.19
N LEU A 173 16.11 6.40 -3.27
CA LEU A 173 16.71 6.25 -4.59
C LEU A 173 18.16 6.71 -4.63
N LEU A 174 18.50 7.83 -3.99
CA LEU A 174 19.89 8.26 -3.85
C LEU A 174 20.72 7.24 -3.05
N GLY A 175 20.15 6.69 -1.97
CA GLY A 175 20.76 5.61 -1.20
C GLY A 175 20.95 4.31 -2.00
N SER A 176 20.08 4.05 -2.97
CA SER A 176 20.19 2.89 -3.86
C SER A 176 21.21 3.11 -4.98
N ASN A 177 21.24 4.30 -5.58
CA ASN A 177 22.26 4.69 -6.56
C ASN A 177 23.67 4.65 -5.95
N SER A 178 23.85 5.09 -4.71
CA SER A 178 25.16 4.99 -4.04
C SER A 178 25.59 3.54 -3.82
N ARG A 179 24.66 2.63 -3.48
CA ARG A 179 24.94 1.19 -3.39
C ARG A 179 25.28 0.59 -4.75
N ILE A 180 24.56 0.95 -5.81
CA ILE A 180 24.85 0.50 -7.18
C ILE A 180 26.23 0.99 -7.61
N LEU A 181 26.56 2.26 -7.37
CA LEU A 181 27.88 2.82 -7.66
C LEU A 181 28.98 2.07 -6.88
N ASN A 182 28.77 1.79 -5.59
CA ASN A 182 29.70 0.98 -4.80
C ASN A 182 29.87 -0.44 -5.35
N VAL A 183 28.80 -1.08 -5.83
CA VAL A 183 28.88 -2.40 -6.49
C VAL A 183 29.63 -2.30 -7.82
N THR A 184 29.40 -1.26 -8.63
CA THR A 184 30.15 -1.06 -9.88
C THR A 184 31.64 -0.80 -9.66
N GLN A 185 32.04 -0.25 -8.51
CA GLN A 185 33.46 -0.14 -8.12
C GLN A 185 34.07 -1.50 -7.69
N ILE A 186 33.25 -2.45 -7.25
CA ILE A 186 33.70 -3.80 -6.85
C ILE A 186 33.83 -4.74 -8.06
N ILE A 187 33.02 -4.58 -9.11
CA ILE A 187 33.04 -5.43 -10.32
C ILE A 187 34.43 -5.51 -11.01
N PRO A 188 35.18 -4.40 -11.20
CA PRO A 188 36.54 -4.44 -11.75
C PRO A 188 37.51 -5.28 -10.90
N ASN A 189 37.38 -5.19 -9.57
CA ASN A 189 38.21 -5.94 -8.63
C ASN A 189 37.85 -7.43 -8.59
N MET A 190 36.58 -7.77 -8.82
CA MET A 190 36.16 -9.16 -9.00
C MET A 190 36.77 -9.80 -10.25
N ASN A 191 36.93 -9.06 -11.35
CA ASN A 191 37.60 -9.58 -12.55
C ASN A 191 39.07 -9.94 -12.29
N LEU A 192 39.77 -9.16 -11.46
CA LEU A 192 41.13 -9.48 -11.03
C LEU A 192 41.19 -10.72 -10.14
N LEU A 193 40.23 -10.88 -9.21
CA LEU A 193 40.12 -12.06 -8.35
C LEU A 193 39.76 -13.32 -9.15
N LEU A 194 38.79 -13.23 -10.07
CA LEU A 194 38.42 -14.30 -11.00
C LEU A 194 39.60 -14.72 -11.86
N ARG A 195 40.39 -13.76 -12.37
CA ARG A 195 41.63 -14.04 -13.11
C ARG A 195 42.68 -14.74 -12.24
N LYS A 196 42.88 -14.29 -10.98
CA LYS A 196 43.77 -14.96 -10.01
C LYS A 196 43.30 -16.39 -9.70
N ILE A 197 42.01 -16.61 -9.50
CA ILE A 197 41.41 -17.94 -9.25
C ILE A 197 41.61 -18.84 -10.47
N ARG A 198 41.35 -18.36 -11.68
CA ARG A 198 41.55 -19.12 -12.92
C ARG A 198 43.02 -19.48 -13.13
N ASN A 199 43.93 -18.56 -12.85
CA ASN A 199 45.37 -18.80 -12.92
C ASN A 199 45.82 -19.82 -11.87
N LYS A 200 45.31 -19.75 -10.63
CA LYS A 200 45.57 -20.75 -9.60
C LYS A 200 45.06 -22.13 -10.01
N LYS A 201 43.81 -22.24 -10.49
CA LYS A 201 43.22 -23.49 -10.98
C LYS A 201 43.99 -24.10 -12.16
N ARG A 202 44.54 -23.29 -13.07
CA ARG A 202 45.41 -23.76 -14.16
C ARG A 202 46.75 -24.28 -13.64
N ARG A 203 47.36 -23.58 -12.67
CA ARG A 203 48.62 -24.03 -12.05
C ARG A 203 48.45 -25.31 -11.26
N ASP A 204 47.33 -25.45 -10.53
CA ASP A 204 47.04 -26.64 -9.74
C ASP A 204 46.81 -27.85 -10.67
N LYS A 205 46.00 -27.70 -11.74
CA LYS A 205 45.87 -28.74 -12.78
C LYS A 205 47.21 -29.13 -13.42
N ASN A 206 48.08 -28.16 -13.72
CA ASN A 206 49.39 -28.45 -14.31
C ASN A 206 50.35 -29.15 -13.34
N LYS A 207 50.23 -28.90 -12.02
CA LYS A 207 51.00 -29.62 -11.00
C LYS A 207 50.48 -31.04 -10.81
N GLU A 208 49.17 -31.24 -10.87
CA GLU A 208 48.52 -32.55 -10.84
C GLU A 208 48.98 -33.43 -12.02
N ASN A 209 48.95 -32.89 -13.24
CA ASN A 209 49.41 -33.60 -14.44
C ASN A 209 50.92 -33.90 -14.45
N LYS A 210 51.74 -33.17 -13.70
CA LYS A 210 53.18 -33.44 -13.54
C LYS A 210 53.49 -34.50 -12.48
N LYS A 211 52.53 -34.89 -11.63
CA LYS A 211 52.69 -35.97 -10.64
C LYS A 211 52.25 -37.34 -11.16
N VAL A 212 51.59 -37.38 -12.32
CA VAL A 212 51.04 -38.60 -12.95
C VAL A 212 51.94 -39.12 -14.10
N LYS A 213 53.03 -38.41 -14.40
CA LYS A 213 54.13 -38.88 -15.26
C LYS A 213 55.36 -39.10 -14.41
#